data_AF-A0A1V4T1V7-F1
#
_entry.id   AF-A0A1V4T1V7-F1
#
_cell.length_a   1.000
_cell.length_b   1.000
_cell.length_c   1.000
_cell.angle_alpha   90.00
_cell.angle_beta   90.00
_cell.angle_gamma   90.00
#
_symmetry.space_group_name_H-M   'P 1'
#
loop_
_entity.id
_entity.type
_entity.pdbx_description
1 polymer ?
#
loop_
_entity_poly.entity_id
_entity_poly.type
_entity_poly.pdbx_seq_one_letter_code
_entity_poly.pdbx_strand_id
1 'polypeptide(L)'
;PEGYEIVLSLGGATAFWDAATFGLIENKSAHLSFGEFSSKFAKAADKAPWLDTPLVTEAEVGTAPDPATADADGADVSAWAHNETSTGAMVPVTRPHPDNTDQLVVVDATSGAGGLPVDMAEADVYYFSPQKCFASDGGLWLAAM
;
A
#
# COMPACT_ATOMS: atom_id res chain seq x y z
N PRO A 1 -8.62 10.39 10.14
CA PRO A 1 -9.48 11.55 9.81
C PRO A 1 -10.88 11.32 10.40
N GLU A 2 -11.79 12.29 10.35
CA GLU A 2 -13.19 12.00 10.69
C GLU A 2 -13.72 10.90 9.75
N GLY A 3 -14.40 9.90 10.30
CA GLY A 3 -14.92 8.76 9.55
C GLY A 3 -13.97 7.56 9.39
N TYR A 4 -12.68 7.71 9.71
CA TYR A 4 -11.74 6.57 9.70
C TYR A 4 -11.99 5.67 10.89
N GLU A 5 -11.94 4.37 10.63
CA GLU A 5 -11.98 3.29 11.60
C GLU A 5 -10.60 2.60 11.68
N ILE A 6 -10.37 1.90 12.79
CA ILE A 6 -9.23 1.00 12.91
C ILE A 6 -9.74 -0.42 12.74
N VAL A 7 -9.42 -1.01 11.59
CA VAL A 7 -9.72 -2.40 11.26
C VAL A 7 -8.50 -3.26 11.59
N LEU A 8 -8.72 -4.48 12.10
CA LEU A 8 -7.64 -5.42 12.39
C LEU A 8 -8.07 -6.86 12.16
N SER A 9 -7.12 -7.70 11.76
CA SER A 9 -7.31 -9.16 11.68
C SER A 9 -5.97 -9.90 11.77
N LEU A 10 -6.04 -11.20 11.96
CA LEU A 10 -4.89 -12.08 12.06
C LEU A 10 -4.19 -12.26 10.69
N GLY A 11 -2.93 -12.69 10.73
CA GLY A 11 -2.14 -13.09 9.55
C GLY A 11 -1.02 -12.12 9.17
N GLY A 12 -0.96 -10.93 9.77
CA GLY A 12 0.04 -9.92 9.44
C GLY A 12 -0.18 -9.27 8.06
N ALA A 13 0.68 -8.32 7.69
CA ALA A 13 0.54 -7.54 6.46
C ALA A 13 0.50 -8.40 5.20
N THR A 14 1.16 -9.57 5.21
CA THR A 14 1.06 -10.54 4.12
C THR A 14 -0.38 -10.99 3.86
N ALA A 15 -1.16 -11.27 4.92
CA ALA A 15 -2.56 -11.62 4.77
C ALA A 15 -3.43 -10.42 4.35
N PHE A 16 -2.99 -9.20 4.67
CA PHE A 16 -3.66 -7.99 4.22
C PHE A 16 -3.56 -7.79 2.71
N TRP A 17 -2.42 -8.13 2.07
CA TRP A 17 -2.30 -8.04 0.61
C TRP A 17 -3.38 -8.86 -0.10
N ASP A 18 -3.61 -10.10 0.32
CA ASP A 18 -4.68 -10.93 -0.23
C ASP A 18 -6.07 -10.35 0.10
N ALA A 19 -6.29 -9.89 1.34
CA ALA A 19 -7.55 -9.27 1.73
C ALA A 19 -7.87 -8.01 0.90
N ALA A 20 -6.87 -7.17 0.62
CA ALA A 20 -6.97 -5.99 -0.22
C ALA A 20 -7.26 -6.35 -1.68
N THR A 21 -6.60 -7.39 -2.21
CA THR A 21 -6.86 -7.90 -3.57
C THR A 21 -8.31 -8.36 -3.76
N PHE A 22 -8.92 -8.97 -2.75
CA PHE A 22 -10.33 -9.39 -2.82
C PHE A 22 -11.34 -8.29 -2.44
N GLY A 23 -10.94 -7.37 -1.56
CA GLY A 23 -11.87 -6.47 -0.87
C GLY A 23 -11.78 -5.00 -1.26
N LEU A 24 -10.68 -4.56 -1.89
CA LEU A 24 -10.44 -3.15 -2.23
C LEU A 24 -10.29 -2.90 -3.73
N ILE A 25 -9.68 -3.83 -4.48
CA ILE A 25 -9.51 -3.67 -5.93
C ILE A 25 -10.81 -4.11 -6.62
N GLU A 26 -11.46 -3.19 -7.33
CA GLU A 26 -12.69 -3.48 -8.08
C GLU A 26 -12.37 -4.08 -9.45
N ASN A 27 -11.49 -3.42 -10.22
CA ASN A 27 -11.14 -3.84 -11.58
C ASN A 27 -9.62 -3.91 -11.77
N LYS A 28 -8.89 -2.86 -11.42
CA LYS A 28 -7.47 -2.70 -11.77
C LYS A 28 -6.71 -1.89 -10.74
N SER A 29 -5.47 -2.28 -10.47
CA SER A 29 -4.59 -1.58 -9.52
C SER A 29 -3.28 -1.12 -10.15
N ALA A 30 -2.76 0.01 -9.67
CA ALA A 30 -1.43 0.53 -9.94
C ALA A 30 -0.52 0.33 -8.73
N HIS A 31 0.69 -0.18 -8.94
CA HIS A 31 1.66 -0.49 -7.89
C HIS A 31 3.00 0.18 -8.16
N LEU A 32 3.59 0.76 -7.12
CA LEU A 32 5.01 1.14 -7.13
C LEU A 32 5.83 -0.03 -6.59
N SER A 33 6.75 -0.58 -7.38
CA SER A 33 7.58 -1.74 -7.02
C SER A 33 9.06 -1.38 -6.98
N PHE A 34 9.65 -1.35 -5.79
CA PHE A 34 11.03 -0.89 -5.56
C PHE A 34 11.76 -1.69 -4.47
N GLY A 35 11.28 -2.91 -4.21
CA GLY A 35 11.92 -3.87 -3.31
C GLY A 35 11.09 -5.13 -3.07
N GLU A 36 11.45 -5.86 -2.02
CA GLU A 36 10.91 -7.17 -1.70
C GLU A 36 9.43 -7.11 -1.30
N PHE A 37 9.01 -6.08 -0.55
CA PHE A 37 7.65 -6.00 0.00
C PHE A 37 6.68 -5.37 -1.00
N SER A 38 7.04 -4.24 -1.59
CA SER A 38 6.26 -3.56 -2.63
C SER A 38 5.95 -4.48 -3.82
N SER A 39 6.92 -5.28 -4.28
CA SER A 39 6.69 -6.21 -5.41
C SER A 39 5.74 -7.37 -5.07
N LYS A 40 5.55 -7.71 -3.80
CA LYS A 40 4.69 -8.84 -3.39
C LYS A 40 3.21 -8.51 -3.49
N PHE A 41 2.81 -7.29 -3.15
CA PHE A 41 1.42 -6.89 -3.31
C PHE A 41 1.01 -6.81 -4.79
N ALA A 42 1.88 -6.24 -5.64
CA ALA A 42 1.69 -6.25 -7.10
C ALA A 42 1.50 -7.67 -7.65
N LYS A 43 2.33 -8.63 -7.19
CA LYS A 43 2.21 -10.05 -7.57
C LYS A 43 0.96 -10.73 -7.04
N ALA A 44 0.41 -10.29 -5.90
CA ALA A 44 -0.86 -10.81 -5.40
C ALA A 44 -2.02 -10.38 -6.31
N ALA A 45 -2.04 -9.10 -6.68
CA ALA A 45 -3.02 -8.55 -7.63
C ALA A 45 -2.93 -9.21 -9.02
N ASP A 46 -1.72 -9.36 -9.58
CA ASP A 46 -1.49 -10.00 -10.89
C ASP A 46 -1.95 -11.47 -10.95
N LYS A 47 -1.97 -12.16 -9.80
CA LYS A 47 -2.43 -13.55 -9.71
C LYS A 47 -3.94 -13.69 -9.55
N ALA A 48 -4.67 -12.60 -9.32
CA ALA A 48 -6.12 -12.64 -9.14
C ALA A 48 -6.83 -12.71 -10.52
N PRO A 49 -7.43 -13.86 -10.90
CA PRO A 49 -7.92 -14.07 -12.26
C PRO A 49 -9.18 -13.27 -12.64
N TRP A 50 -9.79 -12.55 -11.69
CA TRP A 50 -10.95 -11.70 -11.93
C TRP A 50 -10.59 -10.21 -12.07
N LEU A 51 -9.33 -9.83 -11.81
CA LEU A 51 -8.84 -8.46 -11.95
C LEU A 51 -8.12 -8.30 -13.29
N ASP A 52 -8.12 -7.08 -13.80
CA ASP A 52 -7.27 -6.70 -14.91
C ASP A 52 -5.80 -6.70 -14.49
N THR A 53 -4.90 -6.88 -15.47
CA THR A 53 -3.46 -6.85 -15.22
C THR A 53 -3.05 -5.53 -14.55
N PRO A 54 -2.36 -5.59 -13.39
CA PRO A 54 -1.99 -4.38 -12.67
C PRO A 54 -0.94 -3.57 -13.45
N LEU A 55 -0.99 -2.25 -13.29
CA LEU A 55 0.09 -1.38 -13.71
C LEU A 55 1.20 -1.45 -12.65
N VAL A 56 2.45 -1.64 -13.09
CA VAL A 56 3.59 -1.71 -12.18
C VAL A 56 4.64 -0.70 -12.63
N THR A 57 4.89 0.30 -11.78
CA THR A 57 5.99 1.25 -11.96
C THR A 57 7.18 0.77 -11.13
N GLU A 58 8.24 0.33 -11.80
CA GLU A 58 9.45 -0.17 -11.15
C GLU A 58 10.50 0.94 -10.93
N ALA A 59 11.28 0.81 -9.85
CA ALA A 59 12.50 1.60 -9.67
C ALA A 59 13.68 0.72 -9.23
N GLU A 60 14.90 1.21 -9.44
CA GLU A 60 16.10 0.53 -9.01
C GLU A 60 16.17 0.39 -7.48
N VAL A 61 16.76 -0.71 -7.01
CA VAL A 61 16.95 -0.97 -5.58
C VAL A 61 17.69 0.20 -4.91
N GLY A 62 17.11 0.73 -3.83
CA GLY A 62 17.64 1.88 -3.09
C GLY A 62 17.15 3.24 -3.62
N THR A 63 16.35 3.25 -4.69
CA THR A 63 15.58 4.39 -5.17
C THR A 63 14.08 4.12 -4.98
N ALA A 64 13.22 5.09 -5.30
CA ALA A 64 11.79 4.88 -5.33
C ALA A 64 11.10 5.70 -6.44
N PRO A 65 10.01 5.20 -7.04
CA PRO A 65 9.20 5.98 -7.96
C PRO A 65 8.51 7.14 -7.24
N ASP A 66 8.16 8.19 -8.00
CA ASP A 66 7.29 9.26 -7.52
C ASP A 66 5.82 8.89 -7.76
N PRO A 67 5.00 8.73 -6.70
CA PRO A 67 3.58 8.44 -6.82
C PRO A 67 2.83 9.41 -7.74
N ALA A 68 3.22 10.69 -7.76
CA ALA A 68 2.53 11.71 -8.56
C ALA A 68 2.70 11.57 -10.08
N THR A 69 3.70 10.78 -10.52
CA THR A 69 4.02 10.59 -11.94
C THR A 69 3.86 9.15 -12.42
N ALA A 70 3.57 8.23 -11.51
CA ALA A 70 3.40 6.82 -11.84
C ALA A 70 2.15 6.61 -12.70
N ASP A 71 2.20 5.60 -13.57
CA ASP A 71 1.05 5.24 -14.39
C ASP A 71 -0.04 4.60 -13.53
N ALA A 72 -1.23 5.19 -13.55
CA ALA A 72 -2.42 4.69 -12.88
C ALA A 72 -3.66 4.73 -13.78
N ASP A 73 -3.47 4.70 -15.11
CA ASP A 73 -4.58 4.77 -16.05
C ASP A 73 -5.58 3.60 -15.88
N GLY A 74 -6.82 3.98 -15.61
CA GLY A 74 -7.92 3.06 -15.32
C GLY A 74 -7.78 2.28 -14.01
N ALA A 75 -6.85 2.62 -13.13
CA ALA A 75 -6.70 1.95 -11.83
C ALA A 75 -7.63 2.56 -10.77
N ASP A 76 -8.44 1.72 -10.13
CA ASP A 76 -9.26 2.07 -8.96
C ASP A 76 -8.49 2.00 -7.64
N VAL A 77 -7.29 1.39 -7.64
CA VAL A 77 -6.38 1.36 -6.49
C VAL A 77 -4.97 1.80 -6.90
N SER A 78 -4.37 2.71 -6.14
CA SER A 78 -2.96 3.08 -6.21
C SER A 78 -2.25 2.63 -4.92
N ALA A 79 -1.23 1.77 -5.05
CA ALA A 79 -0.59 1.13 -3.90
C ALA A 79 0.93 1.19 -3.90
N TRP A 80 1.52 1.43 -2.72
CA TRP A 80 2.97 1.41 -2.52
C TRP A 80 3.34 1.21 -1.05
N ALA A 81 4.63 0.99 -0.79
CA ALA A 81 5.17 0.96 0.57
C ALA A 81 5.64 2.36 1.04
N HIS A 82 5.17 2.83 2.20
CA HIS A 82 5.69 4.07 2.80
C HIS A 82 7.19 3.91 3.12
N ASN A 83 7.59 2.72 3.57
CA ASN A 83 8.98 2.36 3.77
C ASN A 83 9.24 0.95 3.22
N GLU A 84 10.06 0.85 2.17
CA GLU A 84 10.49 -0.42 1.62
C GLU A 84 11.61 -1.00 2.48
N THR A 85 11.23 -1.89 3.39
CA THR A 85 12.12 -2.44 4.42
C THR A 85 13.37 -3.09 3.84
N SER A 86 13.29 -3.70 2.65
CA SER A 86 14.46 -4.37 2.06
C SER A 86 15.53 -3.42 1.53
N THR A 87 15.16 -2.18 1.22
CA THR A 87 16.05 -1.19 0.58
C THR A 87 16.30 0.04 1.45
N GLY A 88 15.43 0.31 2.43
CA GLY A 88 15.44 1.54 3.20
C GLY A 88 14.90 2.75 2.44
N ALA A 89 14.34 2.56 1.24
CA ALA A 89 13.71 3.63 0.48
C ALA A 89 12.36 4.01 1.09
N MET A 90 12.13 5.31 1.26
CA MET A 90 10.90 5.87 1.79
C MET A 90 10.21 6.69 0.73
N VAL A 91 8.89 6.52 0.62
CA VAL A 91 8.04 7.23 -0.36
C VAL A 91 7.02 8.05 0.39
N PRO A 92 6.90 9.36 0.12
CA PRO A 92 5.92 10.20 0.80
C PRO A 92 4.50 9.69 0.55
N VAL A 93 3.64 9.83 1.55
CA VAL A 93 2.21 9.52 1.42
C VAL A 93 1.50 10.75 0.88
N THR A 94 1.32 10.80 -0.44
CA THR A 94 0.61 11.87 -1.15
C THR A 94 -0.33 11.27 -2.18
N ARG A 95 -1.56 11.78 -2.28
CA ARG A 95 -2.55 11.34 -3.25
C ARG A 95 -2.12 11.71 -4.67
N PRO A 96 -1.89 10.72 -5.57
CA PRO A 96 -1.42 10.99 -6.94
C PRO A 96 -2.41 11.79 -7.79
N HIS A 97 -3.71 11.48 -7.63
CA HIS A 97 -4.79 12.04 -8.42
C HIS A 97 -5.85 12.64 -7.50
N PRO A 98 -5.62 13.85 -6.94
CA PRO A 98 -6.52 14.45 -5.95
C PRO A 98 -7.93 14.73 -6.48
N ASP A 99 -8.07 14.88 -7.80
CA ASP A 99 -9.36 15.09 -8.46
C ASP A 99 -10.11 13.77 -8.74
N ASN A 100 -9.48 12.61 -8.56
CA ASN A 100 -10.09 11.29 -8.74
C ASN A 100 -10.51 10.72 -7.38
N THR A 101 -11.75 10.96 -6.99
CA THR A 101 -12.30 10.51 -5.70
C THR A 101 -12.60 9.02 -5.63
N ASP A 102 -12.66 8.34 -6.79
CA ASP A 102 -13.01 6.92 -6.87
C ASP A 102 -11.76 6.03 -6.76
N GLN A 103 -10.55 6.59 -6.89
CA GLN A 103 -9.30 5.86 -6.72
C GLN A 103 -8.86 5.84 -5.25
N LEU A 104 -8.71 4.63 -4.71
CA LEU A 104 -8.20 4.41 -3.36
C LEU A 104 -6.67 4.46 -3.31
N VAL A 105 -6.13 5.17 -2.31
CA VAL A 105 -4.71 5.20 -1.97
C VAL A 105 -4.43 4.21 -0.84
N VAL A 106 -3.70 3.13 -1.17
CA VAL A 106 -3.47 1.98 -0.28
C VAL A 106 -1.98 1.82 0.05
N VAL A 107 -1.60 2.15 1.28
CA VAL A 107 -0.20 2.30 1.68
C VAL A 107 0.24 1.20 2.64
N ASP A 108 1.25 0.41 2.23
CA ASP A 108 1.97 -0.50 3.12
C ASP A 108 2.89 0.30 4.04
N ALA A 109 2.45 0.46 5.28
CA ALA A 109 3.17 1.15 6.32
C ALA A 109 3.78 0.19 7.34
N THR A 110 3.95 -1.10 7.02
CA THR A 110 4.41 -2.14 7.95
C THR A 110 5.65 -1.72 8.75
N SER A 111 6.62 -1.07 8.12
CA SER A 111 7.82 -0.55 8.79
C SER A 111 7.91 0.98 8.87
N GLY A 112 6.89 1.71 8.40
CA GLY A 112 6.82 3.18 8.46
C GLY A 112 5.85 3.72 9.52
N ALA A 113 4.75 3.02 9.79
CA ALA A 113 3.72 3.44 10.74
C ALA A 113 4.30 3.62 12.15
N GLY A 114 4.09 4.80 12.73
CA GLY A 114 4.64 5.17 14.05
C GLY A 114 6.10 5.64 14.02
N GLY A 115 6.81 5.52 12.90
CA GLY A 115 8.19 5.98 12.73
C GLY A 115 8.38 7.09 11.70
N LEU A 116 7.46 7.23 10.74
CA LEU A 116 7.51 8.22 9.66
C LEU A 116 6.30 9.17 9.71
N PRO A 117 6.47 10.43 9.28
CA PRO A 117 5.37 11.39 9.21
C PRO A 117 4.36 10.97 8.13
N VAL A 118 3.07 11.14 8.41
CA VAL A 118 2.00 10.89 7.45
C VAL A 118 0.87 11.88 7.69
N ASP A 119 0.35 12.47 6.62
CA ASP A 119 -0.98 13.08 6.65
C ASP A 119 -1.99 12.00 6.24
N MET A 120 -2.85 11.62 7.19
CA MET A 120 -3.82 10.56 6.97
C MET A 120 -4.94 10.94 6.01
N ALA A 121 -5.09 12.22 5.63
CA ALA A 121 -6.03 12.62 4.58
C ALA A 121 -5.58 12.20 3.17
N GLU A 122 -4.29 11.89 3.01
CA GLU A 122 -3.68 11.51 1.73
C GLU A 122 -3.77 10.01 1.43
N ALA A 123 -4.20 9.18 2.40
CA ALA A 123 -4.32 7.72 2.23
C ALA A 123 -5.68 7.22 2.68
N ASP A 124 -6.38 6.49 1.81
CA ASP A 124 -7.65 5.84 2.13
C ASP A 124 -7.44 4.59 2.99
N VAL A 125 -6.32 3.90 2.82
CA VAL A 125 -5.95 2.74 3.63
C VAL A 125 -4.48 2.81 4.01
N TYR A 126 -4.19 2.91 5.30
CA TYR A 126 -2.82 2.90 5.83
C TYR A 126 -2.64 1.69 6.75
N TYR A 127 -2.02 0.63 6.24
CA TYR A 127 -1.96 -0.67 6.91
C TYR A 127 -0.56 -1.06 7.36
N PHE A 128 -0.47 -1.81 8.45
CA PHE A 128 0.80 -2.23 9.04
C PHE A 128 0.64 -3.48 9.90
N SER A 129 1.76 -3.98 10.42
CA SER A 129 1.79 -5.00 11.48
C SER A 129 2.64 -4.50 12.65
N PRO A 130 2.37 -4.91 13.90
CA PRO A 130 2.87 -4.19 15.06
C PRO A 130 4.33 -4.56 15.45
N GLN A 131 4.97 -5.50 14.76
CA GLN A 131 6.33 -5.98 15.04
C GLN A 131 7.48 -5.11 14.51
N LYS A 132 7.20 -3.85 14.17
CA LYS A 132 8.19 -2.87 13.73
C LYS A 132 8.25 -1.71 14.71
N CYS A 133 7.84 -0.50 14.32
CA CYS A 133 7.91 0.69 15.17
C CYS A 133 7.08 0.56 16.46
N PHE A 134 6.04 -0.29 16.47
CA PHE A 134 5.20 -0.55 17.65
C PHE A 134 5.78 -1.61 18.60
N ALA A 135 6.93 -2.20 18.29
CA ALA A 135 7.69 -3.10 19.18
C ALA A 135 6.88 -4.25 19.81
N SER A 136 5.92 -4.80 19.06
CA SER A 136 5.10 -5.95 19.46
C SER A 136 5.47 -7.21 18.67
N ASP A 137 4.64 -8.24 18.74
CA ASP A 137 4.78 -9.48 17.97
C ASP A 137 4.05 -9.42 16.62
N GLY A 138 4.49 -10.26 15.68
CA GLY A 138 3.81 -10.41 14.39
C GLY A 138 2.53 -11.24 14.48
N GLY A 139 1.80 -11.33 13.37
CA GLY A 139 0.59 -12.16 13.27
C GLY A 139 -0.73 -11.39 13.34
N LEU A 140 -0.68 -10.07 13.47
CA LEU A 140 -1.83 -9.16 13.31
C LEU A 140 -1.52 -8.13 12.22
N TRP A 141 -2.50 -7.79 11.39
CA TRP A 141 -2.49 -6.56 10.63
C TRP A 141 -3.51 -5.57 11.20
N LEU A 142 -3.18 -4.28 11.08
CA LEU A 142 -4.05 -3.17 11.40
C LEU A 142 -4.13 -2.28 10.15
N ALA A 143 -5.28 -1.66 9.91
CA ALA A 143 -5.48 -0.65 8.88
C ALA A 143 -6.29 0.51 9.45
N ALA A 144 -5.82 1.73 9.25
CA ALA A 144 -6.65 2.92 9.40
C ALA A 144 -7.31 3.21 8.05
N MET A 145 -8.64 3.17 8.00
CA MET A 145 -9.46 3.29 6.78
C MET A 145 -10.89 3.72 7.05
#